data_AF-A0A6V7VD32-F1
#
_entry.id   AF-A0A6V7VD32-F1
#
_cell.length_a   1.000
_cell.length_b   1.000
_cell.length_c   1.000
_cell.angle_alpha   90.00
_cell.angle_beta   90.00
_cell.angle_gamma   90.00
#
_symmetry.space_group_name_H-M   'P 1'
#
loop_
_entity.id
_entity.type
_entity.pdbx_description
1 polymer ?
#
loop_
_entity_poly.entity_id
_entity_poly.type
_entity_poly.pdbx_seq_one_letter_code
_entity_poly.pdbx_strand_id
1 'polypeptide(L)'
;MKKSNIENQNNNLIKLQPNFNNLQKFFVEEKENNFFLENELKERDKKIEGMRLNFQKLQAEKDASDKKNNELIIKLKNMHYKYVVSYKFGCCIVCQSQLNHENVYILKDCNHTYHYECIARWITEGAENCPSCRVPATLDDIKQFVVEKASDSSDELDDETETQSSCNMTKFVNCVNFVKITNKWSEINSGHRKCCEYECINTDNPIGECIEGFGFVNLIDDENIKYINCLEGEGGYDHYVRINAENSFKNPQSCFNYSLYYFEVKCIFERDKWAVEMYIGLKNCDTNKNIVINPKYAIIENKKDNPSSVSTSFDNNDIFGCGLVYPPTNMSNKFPYIFFTQNGEQIGKYLIKIGLPFRKC
;
A
#
# COMPACT_ATOMS: atom_id res chain seq x y z
N MET A 1 19.73 -69.49 81.70
CA MET A 1 19.31 -68.23 81.02
C MET A 1 20.25 -67.74 79.90
N LYS A 2 21.34 -68.43 79.51
CA LYS A 2 22.26 -67.94 78.44
C LYS A 2 22.18 -68.64 77.07
N LYS A 3 21.48 -69.78 76.93
CA LYS A 3 21.36 -70.50 75.63
C LYS A 3 20.25 -69.97 74.71
N SER A 4 19.13 -69.47 75.26
CA SER A 4 17.99 -69.00 74.44
C SER A 4 18.21 -67.64 73.76
N ASN A 5 19.21 -66.87 74.18
CA ASN A 5 19.49 -65.55 73.60
C ASN A 5 20.39 -65.62 72.36
N ILE A 6 21.26 -66.65 72.26
CA ILE A 6 22.18 -66.83 71.13
C ILE A 6 21.46 -67.48 69.93
N GLU A 7 20.56 -68.43 70.16
CA GLU A 7 19.73 -69.01 69.08
C GLU A 7 18.74 -67.98 68.48
N ASN A 8 18.17 -67.09 69.30
CA ASN A 8 17.30 -66.02 68.79
C ASN A 8 18.09 -64.94 68.02
N GLN A 9 19.33 -64.64 68.40
CA GLN A 9 20.18 -63.72 67.64
C GLN A 9 20.66 -64.33 66.32
N ASN A 10 21.03 -65.61 66.29
CA ASN A 10 21.40 -66.31 65.05
C ASN A 10 20.21 -66.48 64.08
N ASN A 11 19.01 -66.78 64.59
CA ASN A 11 17.80 -66.86 63.75
C ASN A 11 17.37 -65.51 63.17
N ASN A 12 17.64 -64.40 63.87
CA ASN A 12 17.39 -63.06 63.34
C ASN A 12 18.45 -62.62 62.31
N LEU A 13 19.72 -63.00 62.49
CA LEU A 13 20.78 -62.78 61.50
C LEU A 13 20.54 -63.55 60.19
N ILE A 14 20.11 -64.82 60.26
CA ILE A 14 19.78 -65.64 59.09
C ILE A 14 18.54 -65.09 58.34
N LYS A 15 17.59 -64.48 59.05
CA LYS A 15 16.42 -63.83 58.42
C LYS A 15 16.71 -62.47 57.78
N LEU A 16 17.77 -61.78 58.18
CA LEU A 16 18.15 -60.46 57.65
C LEU A 16 19.05 -60.53 56.40
N GLN A 17 19.76 -61.65 56.21
CA GLN A 17 20.71 -61.85 55.13
C GLN A 17 20.10 -61.84 53.71
N PRO A 18 18.90 -62.43 53.47
CA PRO A 18 18.22 -62.33 52.18
C PRO A 18 17.77 -60.89 51.86
N ASN A 19 17.34 -60.13 52.87
CA ASN A 19 16.94 -58.73 52.71
C ASN A 19 18.12 -57.83 52.34
N PHE A 20 19.31 -58.09 52.91
CA PHE A 20 20.53 -57.37 52.55
C PHE A 20 20.98 -57.64 51.10
N ASN A 21 20.92 -58.91 50.65
CA ASN A 21 21.27 -59.27 49.28
C ASN A 21 20.27 -58.70 48.25
N ASN A 22 18.98 -58.66 48.59
CA ASN A 22 17.95 -58.04 47.74
C ASN A 22 18.12 -56.51 47.64
N LEU A 23 18.48 -55.85 48.75
CA LEU A 23 18.82 -54.43 48.76
C LEU A 23 20.07 -54.14 47.91
N GLN A 24 21.12 -54.95 48.02
CA GLN A 24 22.31 -54.79 47.18
C GLN A 24 21.99 -54.96 45.69
N LYS A 25 21.15 -55.94 45.34
CA LYS A 25 20.73 -56.16 43.95
C LYS A 25 19.91 -54.97 43.42
N PHE A 26 18.98 -54.44 44.22
CA PHE A 26 18.20 -53.25 43.89
C PHE A 26 19.11 -52.01 43.67
N PHE A 27 20.10 -51.79 44.54
CA PHE A 27 21.05 -50.69 44.40
C PHE A 27 21.93 -50.81 43.14
N VAL A 28 22.30 -52.03 42.73
CA VAL A 28 23.06 -52.26 41.50
C VAL A 28 22.18 -51.98 40.27
N GLU A 29 20.95 -52.50 40.25
CA GLU A 29 19.99 -52.28 39.16
C GLU A 29 19.62 -50.79 39.02
N GLU A 30 19.42 -50.07 40.13
CA GLU A 30 19.14 -48.63 40.12
C GLU A 30 20.33 -47.79 39.65
N LYS A 31 21.56 -48.21 39.97
CA LYS A 31 22.79 -47.55 39.49
C LYS A 31 23.02 -47.77 38.00
N GLU A 32 22.74 -48.97 37.48
CA GLU A 32 22.81 -49.28 36.05
C GLU A 32 21.75 -48.53 35.25
N ASN A 33 20.52 -48.44 35.77
CA ASN A 33 19.44 -47.66 35.13
C ASN A 33 19.77 -46.16 35.08
N ASN A 34 20.30 -45.57 36.16
CA ASN A 34 20.72 -44.17 36.16
C ASN A 34 21.87 -43.91 35.16
N PHE A 35 22.84 -44.83 35.06
CA PHE A 35 23.92 -44.73 34.08
C PHE A 35 23.40 -44.78 32.63
N PHE A 36 22.38 -45.59 32.34
CA PHE A 36 21.74 -45.66 31.02
C PHE A 36 21.01 -44.35 30.69
N LEU A 37 20.21 -43.81 31.61
CA LEU A 37 19.51 -42.53 31.45
C LEU A 37 20.48 -41.36 31.24
N GLU A 38 21.60 -41.30 31.96
CA GLU A 38 22.62 -40.25 31.75
C GLU A 38 23.23 -40.30 30.35
N ASN A 39 23.45 -41.50 29.80
CA ASN A 39 23.99 -41.65 28.45
C ASN A 39 22.95 -41.26 27.38
N GLU A 40 21.68 -41.60 27.56
CA GLU A 40 20.61 -41.14 26.65
C GLU A 40 20.46 -39.61 26.67
N LEU A 41 20.55 -38.98 27.83
CA LEU A 41 20.51 -37.51 27.95
C LEU A 41 21.70 -36.87 27.22
N LYS A 42 22.91 -37.40 27.38
CA LYS A 42 24.10 -36.91 26.66
C LYS A 42 23.96 -37.02 25.14
N GLU A 43 23.35 -38.09 24.63
CA GLU A 43 23.11 -38.24 23.20
C GLU A 43 22.01 -37.28 22.68
N ARG A 44 20.98 -37.00 23.49
CA ARG A 44 19.96 -35.98 23.16
C ARG A 44 20.55 -34.58 23.14
N ASP A 45 21.42 -34.24 24.09
CA ASP A 45 22.10 -32.95 24.15
C ASP A 45 23.01 -32.73 22.94
N LYS A 46 23.78 -33.75 22.52
CA LYS A 46 24.56 -33.71 21.27
C LYS A 46 23.68 -33.44 20.05
N LYS A 47 22.50 -34.05 19.99
CA LYS A 47 21.55 -33.87 18.88
C LYS A 47 20.94 -32.46 18.88
N ILE A 48 20.63 -31.91 20.04
CA ILE A 48 20.14 -30.53 20.20
C ILE A 48 21.22 -29.53 19.77
N GLU A 49 22.47 -29.75 20.16
CA GLU A 49 23.57 -28.86 19.77
C GLU A 49 23.83 -28.90 18.26
N GLY A 50 23.73 -30.08 17.64
CA GLY A 50 23.76 -30.21 16.17
C GLY A 50 22.64 -29.44 15.48
N MET A 51 21.42 -29.46 16.03
CA MET A 51 20.30 -28.66 15.50
C MET A 51 20.54 -27.16 15.66
N ARG A 52 21.12 -26.73 16.80
CA ARG A 52 21.45 -25.33 17.08
C ARG A 52 22.49 -24.78 16.09
N LEU A 53 23.54 -25.55 15.82
CA LEU A 53 24.56 -25.21 14.84
C LEU A 53 23.97 -25.08 13.41
N ASN A 54 23.06 -25.98 13.05
CA ASN A 54 22.40 -25.93 11.75
C ASN A 54 21.50 -24.69 11.61
N PHE A 55 20.76 -24.32 12.66
CA PHE A 55 19.94 -23.12 12.69
C PHE A 55 20.79 -21.84 12.56
N GLN A 56 21.92 -21.76 13.26
CA GLN A 56 22.87 -20.64 13.13
C GLN A 56 23.41 -20.51 11.71
N LYS A 57 23.70 -21.63 11.04
CA LYS A 57 24.16 -21.63 9.65
C LYS A 57 23.09 -21.11 8.69
N LEU A 58 21.84 -21.55 8.83
CA LEU A 58 20.71 -21.08 8.03
C LEU A 58 20.44 -19.58 8.24
N GLN A 59 20.57 -19.09 9.48
CA GLN A 59 20.44 -17.67 9.78
C GLN A 59 21.54 -16.84 9.11
N ALA A 60 22.80 -17.30 9.17
CA ALA A 60 23.92 -16.63 8.52
C ALA A 60 23.78 -16.60 6.98
N GLU A 61 23.27 -17.67 6.37
CA GLU A 61 22.99 -17.73 4.93
C GLU A 61 21.88 -16.73 4.53
N LYS A 62 20.84 -16.58 5.36
CA LYS A 62 19.78 -15.59 5.15
C LYS A 62 20.31 -14.16 5.29
N ASP A 63 21.07 -13.86 6.34
CA ASP A 63 21.63 -12.52 6.57
C ASP A 63 22.59 -12.10 5.44
N ALA A 64 23.35 -13.05 4.88
CA ALA A 64 24.21 -12.82 3.72
C ALA A 64 23.41 -12.50 2.44
N SER A 65 22.28 -13.19 2.24
CA SER A 65 21.36 -12.93 1.12
C SER A 65 20.71 -11.55 1.24
N ASP A 66 20.25 -11.19 2.44
CA ASP A 66 19.62 -9.91 2.71
C ASP A 66 20.60 -8.73 2.56
N LYS A 67 21.86 -8.92 2.98
CA LYS A 67 22.94 -7.95 2.74
C LYS A 67 23.20 -7.73 1.25
N LYS A 68 23.25 -8.81 0.46
CA LYS A 68 23.46 -8.73 -1.00
C LYS A 68 22.29 -8.02 -1.71
N ASN A 69 21.06 -8.27 -1.27
CA ASN A 69 19.87 -7.58 -1.80
C ASN A 69 19.88 -6.09 -1.43
N ASN A 70 20.25 -5.74 -0.20
CA ASN A 70 20.38 -4.34 0.21
C ASN A 70 21.48 -3.59 -0.56
N GLU A 71 22.61 -4.22 -0.84
CA GLU A 71 23.66 -3.64 -1.70
C GLU A 71 23.17 -3.42 -3.14
N LEU A 72 22.35 -4.33 -3.69
CA LEU A 72 21.71 -4.16 -5.00
C LEU A 72 20.70 -3.01 -5.00
N ILE A 73 19.88 -2.89 -3.94
CA ILE A 73 18.94 -1.79 -3.77
C ILE A 73 19.66 -0.45 -3.66
N ILE A 74 20.76 -0.37 -2.90
CA ILE A 74 21.59 0.85 -2.81
C ILE A 74 22.22 1.18 -4.17
N LYS A 75 22.70 0.19 -4.92
CA LYS A 75 23.20 0.39 -6.30
C LYS A 75 22.11 0.89 -7.24
N LEU A 76 20.89 0.38 -7.15
CA LEU A 76 19.75 0.83 -7.93
C LEU A 76 19.32 2.25 -7.56
N LYS A 77 19.33 2.60 -6.26
CA LYS A 77 19.05 3.96 -5.76
C LYS A 77 20.10 4.98 -6.20
N ASN A 78 21.36 4.56 -6.34
CA ASN A 78 22.47 5.40 -6.78
C ASN A 78 22.70 5.37 -8.30
N MET A 79 21.92 4.58 -9.06
CA MET A 79 21.82 4.74 -10.51
C MET A 79 21.00 5.99 -10.81
N HIS A 80 21.66 7.14 -10.82
CA HIS A 80 21.11 8.37 -11.36
C HIS A 80 20.77 8.14 -12.84
N TYR A 81 19.51 7.83 -13.15
CA TYR A 81 19.00 8.01 -14.50
C TYR A 81 19.11 9.52 -14.81
N LYS A 82 20.06 9.89 -15.65
CA LYS A 82 20.21 11.26 -16.18
C LYS A 82 19.06 11.53 -17.15
N TYR A 83 17.86 11.77 -16.62
CA TYR A 83 16.73 12.26 -17.40
C TYR A 83 16.93 13.75 -17.65
N VAL A 84 17.54 14.10 -18.77
CA VAL A 84 17.38 15.45 -19.34
C VAL A 84 15.93 15.52 -19.85
N VAL A 85 15.01 16.07 -19.06
CA VAL A 85 13.62 16.28 -19.48
C VAL A 85 13.60 17.45 -20.44
N SER A 86 13.72 17.17 -21.74
CA SER A 86 13.43 18.16 -22.78
C SER A 86 11.91 18.28 -22.95
N TYR A 87 11.37 19.44 -22.60
CA TYR A 87 9.94 19.73 -22.73
C TYR A 87 9.63 20.13 -24.18
N LYS A 88 8.91 19.29 -24.92
CA LYS A 88 8.26 19.69 -26.18
C LYS A 88 6.80 20.00 -25.90
N PHE A 89 6.49 21.27 -25.70
CA PHE A 89 5.12 21.73 -25.75
C PHE A 89 4.63 21.68 -27.21
N GLY A 90 3.34 21.39 -27.40
CA GLY A 90 2.70 21.40 -28.71
C GLY A 90 2.67 22.78 -29.36
N CYS A 91 1.86 22.95 -30.40
CA CYS A 91 1.61 24.27 -30.97
C CYS A 91 0.43 24.95 -30.27
N CYS A 92 0.53 26.26 -30.08
CA CYS A 92 -0.60 27.07 -29.65
C CYS A 92 -1.66 27.07 -30.76
N ILE A 93 -2.90 26.67 -30.48
CA ILE A 93 -3.95 26.59 -31.54
C ILE A 93 -4.33 27.97 -32.12
N VAL A 94 -4.07 29.04 -31.37
CA VAL A 94 -4.42 30.41 -31.76
C VAL A 94 -3.44 30.95 -32.81
N CYS A 95 -2.13 30.84 -32.57
CA CYS A 95 -1.09 31.36 -33.47
C CYS A 95 -0.37 30.27 -34.27
N GLN A 96 -0.69 28.99 -34.04
CA GLN A 96 -0.11 27.80 -34.66
C GLN A 96 1.41 27.66 -34.48
N SER A 97 2.03 28.50 -33.63
CA SER A 97 3.45 28.50 -33.34
C SER A 97 3.77 27.59 -32.15
N GLN A 98 5.01 27.11 -32.08
CA GLN A 98 5.49 26.24 -31.00
C GLN A 98 5.39 26.94 -29.64
N LEU A 99 4.88 26.22 -28.64
CA LEU A 99 4.94 26.63 -27.25
C LEU A 99 6.34 26.33 -26.69
N ASN A 100 6.84 27.22 -25.84
CA ASN A 100 8.13 27.13 -25.16
C ASN A 100 7.93 27.11 -23.65
N HIS A 101 8.81 26.41 -22.94
CA HIS A 101 8.72 26.15 -21.49
C HIS A 101 8.60 27.39 -20.61
N GLU A 102 9.06 28.54 -21.08
CA GLU A 102 9.01 29.80 -20.34
C GLU A 102 7.70 30.58 -20.55
N ASN A 103 6.90 30.23 -21.58
CA ASN A 103 5.71 30.98 -21.98
C ASN A 103 4.53 30.07 -22.35
N VAL A 104 4.24 29.10 -21.47
CA VAL A 104 3.04 28.25 -21.56
C VAL A 104 2.06 28.62 -20.45
N TYR A 105 0.81 28.82 -20.83
CA TYR A 105 -0.28 29.17 -19.94
C TYR A 105 -1.46 28.23 -20.17
N ILE A 106 -2.19 27.92 -19.10
CA ILE A 106 -3.36 27.04 -19.11
C ILE A 106 -4.62 27.80 -18.70
N LEU A 107 -5.78 27.28 -19.12
CA LEU A 107 -7.08 27.67 -18.55
C LEU A 107 -7.49 26.72 -17.43
N LYS A 108 -7.80 27.24 -16.24
CA LYS A 108 -8.04 26.44 -15.02
C LYS A 108 -9.10 25.34 -15.18
N ASP A 109 -10.15 25.59 -15.96
CA ASP A 109 -11.32 24.70 -16.03
C ASP A 109 -11.19 23.60 -17.09
N CYS A 110 -10.21 23.70 -18.00
CA CYS A 110 -10.05 22.73 -19.09
C CYS A 110 -8.59 22.33 -19.39
N ASN A 111 -7.61 23.01 -18.80
CA ASN A 111 -6.17 22.74 -18.89
C ASN A 111 -5.57 22.76 -20.31
N HIS A 112 -6.24 23.38 -21.28
CA HIS A 112 -5.64 23.59 -22.61
C HIS A 112 -4.55 24.67 -22.57
N THR A 113 -3.48 24.47 -23.35
CA THR A 113 -2.26 25.28 -23.32
C THR A 113 -2.16 26.29 -24.46
N TYR A 114 -1.68 27.50 -24.15
CA TYR A 114 -1.52 28.61 -25.08
C TYR A 114 -0.32 29.49 -24.68
N HIS A 115 0.14 30.37 -25.59
CA HIS A 115 0.94 31.53 -25.18
C HIS A 115 0.02 32.50 -24.43
N TYR A 116 0.54 33.18 -23.40
CA TYR A 116 -0.25 34.15 -22.62
C TYR A 116 -0.95 35.17 -23.52
N GLU A 117 -0.19 35.82 -24.39
CA GLU A 117 -0.70 36.86 -25.29
C GLU A 117 -1.80 36.34 -26.22
N CYS A 118 -1.69 35.09 -26.66
CA CYS A 118 -2.68 34.49 -27.54
C CYS A 118 -4.00 34.24 -26.83
N ILE A 119 -3.96 33.64 -25.64
CA ILE A 119 -5.19 33.34 -24.90
C ILE A 119 -5.80 34.58 -24.25
N ALA A 120 -4.97 35.48 -23.73
CA ALA A 120 -5.43 36.76 -23.18
C ALA A 120 -6.16 37.57 -24.26
N ARG A 121 -5.56 37.72 -25.45
CA ARG A 121 -6.19 38.41 -26.58
C ARG A 121 -7.50 37.76 -27.01
N TRP A 122 -7.53 36.43 -27.13
CA TRP A 122 -8.74 35.69 -27.49
C TRP A 122 -9.90 35.93 -26.52
N ILE A 123 -9.60 35.97 -25.22
CA ILE A 123 -10.60 36.22 -24.17
C ILE A 123 -11.05 37.68 -24.20
N THR A 124 -10.13 38.65 -24.31
CA THR A 124 -10.47 40.08 -24.28
C THR A 124 -11.17 40.57 -25.54
N GLU A 125 -10.91 39.95 -26.69
CA GLU A 125 -11.51 40.33 -27.98
C GLU A 125 -12.87 39.64 -28.26
N GLY A 126 -13.41 38.89 -27.29
CA GLY A 126 -14.86 38.67 -27.20
C GLY A 126 -15.37 37.23 -27.33
N ALA A 127 -14.51 36.22 -27.26
CA ALA A 127 -15.00 34.84 -27.21
C ALA A 127 -15.41 34.39 -25.79
N GLU A 128 -14.80 34.94 -24.74
CA GLU A 128 -14.98 34.55 -23.32
C GLU A 128 -15.01 33.02 -23.10
N ASN A 129 -14.27 32.28 -23.93
CA ASN A 129 -14.27 30.82 -23.94
C ASN A 129 -12.93 30.26 -24.43
N CYS A 130 -12.68 29.00 -24.09
CA CYS A 130 -11.51 28.26 -24.51
C CYS A 130 -11.51 28.02 -26.04
N PRO A 131 -10.44 28.40 -26.78
CA PRO A 131 -10.33 28.13 -28.22
C PRO A 131 -10.42 26.65 -28.58
N SER A 132 -10.00 25.75 -27.67
CA SER A 132 -9.91 24.31 -27.95
C SER A 132 -11.21 23.56 -27.64
N CYS A 133 -11.93 23.91 -26.59
CA CYS A 133 -13.13 23.17 -26.14
C CYS A 133 -14.37 24.02 -25.85
N ARG A 134 -14.28 25.35 -26.00
CA ARG A 134 -15.37 26.31 -25.80
C ARG A 134 -15.95 26.37 -24.37
N VAL A 135 -15.26 25.78 -23.39
CA VAL A 135 -15.56 26.00 -21.97
C VAL A 135 -15.43 27.51 -21.68
N PRO A 136 -16.41 28.15 -21.03
CA PRO A 136 -16.33 29.57 -20.65
C PRO A 136 -15.05 29.86 -19.87
N ALA A 137 -14.39 30.98 -20.17
CA ALA A 137 -13.12 31.35 -19.58
C ALA A 137 -12.94 32.88 -19.53
N THR A 138 -12.37 33.35 -18.44
CA THR A 138 -12.03 34.74 -18.15
C THR A 138 -10.53 34.90 -17.98
N LEU A 139 -10.03 36.15 -17.92
CA LEU A 139 -8.60 36.41 -17.71
C LEU A 139 -8.08 35.82 -16.39
N ASP A 140 -8.92 35.78 -15.35
CA ASP A 140 -8.58 35.21 -14.04
C ASP A 140 -8.32 33.70 -14.10
N ASP A 141 -8.81 33.06 -15.15
CA ASP A 141 -8.69 31.61 -15.38
C ASP A 141 -7.37 31.22 -16.05
N ILE A 142 -6.62 32.21 -16.56
CA ILE A 142 -5.31 32.01 -17.16
C ILE A 142 -4.28 31.83 -16.06
N LYS A 143 -3.60 30.68 -16.04
CA LYS A 143 -2.50 30.38 -15.10
C LYS A 143 -1.22 30.06 -15.84
N GLN A 144 -0.11 30.62 -15.38
CA GLN A 144 1.21 30.23 -15.89
C GLN A 144 1.46 28.77 -15.55
N PHE A 145 1.89 27.99 -16.54
CA PHE A 145 2.30 26.63 -16.34
C PHE A 145 3.73 26.63 -15.77
N VAL A 146 3.85 26.43 -14.45
CA VAL A 146 5.16 26.39 -13.77
C VAL A 146 5.70 24.97 -13.85
N VAL A 147 6.89 24.84 -14.46
CA VAL A 147 7.67 23.60 -14.46
C VAL A 147 8.73 23.74 -13.37
N GLU A 148 8.65 22.92 -12.32
CA GLU A 148 9.73 22.82 -11.33
C GLU A 148 10.95 22.16 -12.00
N LYS A 149 12.02 22.94 -12.22
CA LYS A 149 13.32 22.39 -12.63
C LYS A 149 13.91 21.62 -11.45
N ALA A 150 14.20 20.34 -11.63
CA ALA A 150 15.13 19.64 -10.75
C ALA A 150 16.50 20.32 -10.85
N SER A 151 17.15 20.58 -9.71
CA SER A 151 18.39 21.34 -9.61
C SER A 151 19.52 20.75 -10.47
N ASP A 152 19.95 21.51 -11.47
CA ASP A 152 21.06 21.20 -12.36
C ASP A 152 22.41 21.37 -11.64
N SER A 153 23.20 20.29 -11.55
CA SER A 153 24.66 20.39 -11.53
C SER A 153 25.14 20.13 -12.96
N SER A 154 25.42 21.22 -13.67
CA SER A 154 25.85 21.28 -15.06
C SER A 154 27.27 20.72 -15.23
N ASP A 155 27.43 19.80 -16.18
CA ASP A 155 28.65 19.69 -16.98
C ASP A 155 28.22 19.69 -18.45
N GLU A 156 28.74 20.67 -19.18
CA GLU A 156 28.56 20.96 -20.60
C GLU A 156 29.00 19.78 -21.47
N LEU A 157 28.27 19.51 -22.56
CA LEU A 157 28.86 19.08 -23.82
C LEU A 157 27.99 19.56 -24.99
N ASP A 158 28.64 20.33 -25.86
CA ASP A 158 28.20 20.83 -27.15
C ASP A 158 27.90 19.70 -28.15
N ASP A 159 26.95 19.92 -29.08
CA ASP A 159 27.27 19.88 -30.51
C ASP A 159 26.14 20.51 -31.36
N GLU A 160 26.55 21.31 -32.34
CA GLU A 160 25.73 22.01 -33.35
C GLU A 160 25.37 21.02 -34.49
N THR A 161 24.18 20.96 -35.07
CA THR A 161 23.71 21.74 -36.24
C THR A 161 22.56 20.94 -36.88
N GLU A 162 21.48 21.60 -37.33
CA GLU A 162 20.90 21.45 -38.67
C GLU A 162 19.56 22.22 -38.83
N THR A 163 19.45 22.83 -40.01
CA THR A 163 18.49 23.82 -40.46
C THR A 163 17.13 23.27 -40.90
N GLN A 164 16.09 24.08 -40.65
CA GLN A 164 14.79 24.26 -41.34
C GLN A 164 14.09 23.09 -42.08
N SER A 165 12.80 22.98 -41.75
CA SER A 165 11.69 22.49 -42.59
C SER A 165 11.57 20.99 -42.83
N SER A 166 10.99 20.31 -41.84
CA SER A 166 9.76 19.51 -42.03
C SER A 166 9.30 19.00 -40.66
N CYS A 167 8.00 18.96 -40.45
CA CYS A 167 7.37 18.39 -39.25
C CYS A 167 7.55 16.86 -39.24
N ASN A 168 8.77 16.38 -39.03
CA ASN A 168 9.04 14.97 -38.80
C ASN A 168 8.63 14.60 -37.38
N MET A 169 7.46 13.97 -37.29
CA MET A 169 7.07 13.09 -36.20
C MET A 169 8.20 12.11 -35.90
N THR A 170 8.95 12.26 -34.81
CA THR A 170 9.56 11.13 -34.07
C THR A 170 10.30 11.59 -32.81
N LYS A 171 9.67 11.27 -31.66
CA LYS A 171 10.15 11.03 -30.28
C LYS A 171 9.17 11.70 -29.32
N PHE A 172 8.11 10.97 -28.98
CA PHE A 172 7.18 11.34 -27.94
C PHE A 172 7.90 11.24 -26.59
N VAL A 173 8.20 12.38 -25.96
CA VAL A 173 8.66 12.43 -24.57
C VAL A 173 7.39 12.45 -23.70
N ASN A 174 7.27 11.48 -22.80
CA ASN A 174 6.12 11.35 -21.90
C ASN A 174 6.09 12.52 -20.90
N CYS A 175 5.35 13.57 -21.23
CA CYS A 175 5.10 14.68 -20.30
C CYS A 175 3.95 14.29 -19.37
N VAL A 176 4.16 14.40 -18.06
CA VAL A 176 3.14 14.13 -17.03
C VAL A 176 2.78 15.46 -16.36
N ASN A 177 1.50 15.83 -16.38
CA ASN A 177 1.00 17.02 -15.70
C ASN A 177 0.30 16.59 -14.40
N PHE A 178 0.74 17.13 -13.27
CA PHE A 178 0.09 16.90 -11.98
C PHE A 178 -0.77 18.11 -11.62
N VAL A 179 -2.04 17.87 -11.33
CA VAL A 179 -2.94 18.86 -10.76
C VAL A 179 -3.36 18.34 -9.40
N LYS A 180 -3.06 19.09 -8.33
CA LYS A 180 -3.56 18.76 -7.00
C LYS A 180 -5.04 19.11 -6.94
N ILE A 181 -5.87 18.08 -6.79
CA ILE A 181 -7.31 18.23 -6.55
C ILE A 181 -7.54 17.92 -5.08
N THR A 182 -7.99 18.91 -4.30
CA THR A 182 -8.40 18.68 -2.91
C THR A 182 -9.74 17.97 -2.89
N ASN A 183 -9.87 16.94 -2.06
CA ASN A 183 -11.12 16.21 -1.86
C ASN A 183 -11.28 15.95 -0.36
N LYS A 184 -12.51 15.91 0.11
CA LYS A 184 -12.85 15.67 1.52
C LYS A 184 -13.58 14.36 1.68
N TRP A 185 -13.66 13.84 2.89
CA TRP A 185 -14.56 12.74 3.19
C TRP A 185 -16.02 13.23 3.27
N SER A 186 -16.97 12.49 2.70
CA SER A 186 -18.38 12.93 2.62
C SER A 186 -19.35 12.10 3.43
N GLU A 187 -19.10 10.80 3.58
CA GLU A 187 -20.10 9.88 4.10
C GLU A 187 -19.43 8.72 4.82
N ILE A 188 -19.93 8.42 6.03
CA ILE A 188 -19.66 7.17 6.73
C ILE A 188 -20.80 6.20 6.40
N ASN A 189 -20.53 5.27 5.47
CA ASN A 189 -21.52 4.31 4.99
C ASN A 189 -21.22 2.90 5.52
N SER A 190 -22.04 2.43 6.45
CA SER A 190 -22.00 1.08 7.01
C SER A 190 -23.17 0.21 6.54
N GLY A 191 -23.86 0.62 5.47
CA GLY A 191 -25.08 -0.01 4.99
C GLY A 191 -26.22 0.11 6.00
N HIS A 192 -26.66 -1.02 6.56
CA HIS A 192 -27.69 -1.05 7.61
C HIS A 192 -27.12 -1.11 9.04
N ARG A 193 -25.79 -1.14 9.19
CA ARG A 193 -25.15 -1.34 10.49
C ARG A 193 -24.77 0.00 11.11
N LYS A 194 -25.61 0.56 11.96
CA LYS A 194 -25.26 1.75 12.77
C LYS A 194 -24.14 1.40 13.74
N CYS A 195 -23.46 2.40 14.30
CA CYS A 195 -22.54 2.14 15.42
C CYS A 195 -23.26 1.53 16.63
N CYS A 196 -24.52 1.92 16.88
CA CYS A 196 -25.46 1.38 17.87
C CYS A 196 -26.89 1.84 17.52
N GLU A 197 -27.90 1.45 18.31
CA GLU A 197 -29.28 1.93 18.13
C GLU A 197 -29.42 3.46 18.24
N TYR A 198 -28.53 4.10 19.00
CA TYR A 198 -28.52 5.54 19.25
C TYR A 198 -27.75 6.36 18.20
N GLU A 199 -27.11 5.70 17.22
CA GLU A 199 -26.32 6.37 16.17
C GLU A 199 -25.29 7.37 16.70
N CYS A 200 -24.62 7.05 17.82
CA CYS A 200 -23.60 7.91 18.45
C CYS A 200 -22.58 8.48 17.47
N ILE A 201 -22.17 7.67 16.49
CA ILE A 201 -21.27 8.03 15.40
C ILE A 201 -21.98 7.78 14.07
N ASN A 202 -22.07 8.81 13.23
CA ASN A 202 -22.69 8.79 11.91
C ASN A 202 -22.12 9.93 11.02
N THR A 203 -22.62 10.10 9.80
CA THR A 203 -22.14 11.16 8.89
C THR A 203 -22.30 12.58 9.46
N ASP A 204 -23.40 12.85 10.17
CA ASP A 204 -23.69 14.17 10.76
C ASP A 204 -22.96 14.38 12.11
N ASN A 205 -22.64 13.29 12.81
CA ASN A 205 -21.84 13.29 14.03
C ASN A 205 -20.68 12.29 13.92
N PRO A 206 -19.60 12.62 13.18
CA PRO A 206 -18.61 11.63 12.77
C PRO A 206 -17.46 11.46 13.76
N ILE A 207 -17.54 12.11 14.94
CA ILE A 207 -16.53 12.06 16.00
C ILE A 207 -17.19 11.61 17.30
N GLY A 208 -16.62 10.62 17.96
CA GLY A 208 -17.05 10.19 19.29
C GLY A 208 -16.67 8.76 19.61
N GLU A 209 -17.28 8.20 20.64
CA GLU A 209 -17.20 6.78 20.95
C GLU A 209 -18.61 6.21 20.93
N CYS A 210 -18.75 4.93 20.55
CA CYS A 210 -20.02 4.24 20.66
C CYS A 210 -20.30 3.97 22.14
N ILE A 211 -21.44 4.44 22.66
CA ILE A 211 -21.81 4.23 24.07
C ILE A 211 -22.06 2.77 24.42
N GLU A 212 -22.34 1.93 23.42
CA GLU A 212 -22.50 0.47 23.57
C GLU A 212 -21.17 -0.27 23.33
N GLY A 213 -20.06 0.46 23.16
CA GLY A 213 -18.73 -0.12 23.04
C GLY A 213 -18.42 -0.80 21.69
N PHE A 214 -19.26 -0.62 20.67
CA PHE A 214 -19.02 -1.18 19.33
C PHE A 214 -17.89 -0.45 18.59
N GLY A 215 -17.10 -1.23 17.86
CA GLY A 215 -15.98 -0.71 17.07
C GLY A 215 -16.48 0.01 15.82
N PHE A 216 -16.02 1.23 15.61
CA PHE A 216 -16.51 2.10 14.54
C PHE A 216 -15.45 3.09 14.06
N VAL A 217 -15.74 3.76 12.95
CA VAL A 217 -14.81 4.72 12.33
C VAL A 217 -15.19 6.16 12.69
N ASN A 218 -14.17 6.96 12.97
CA ASN A 218 -14.27 8.39 13.24
C ASN A 218 -13.58 9.19 12.14
N LEU A 219 -14.19 10.31 11.78
CA LEU A 219 -13.58 11.33 10.94
C LEU A 219 -12.94 12.38 11.83
N ILE A 220 -11.61 12.44 11.91
CA ILE A 220 -10.92 13.43 12.76
C ILE A 220 -11.05 14.83 12.15
N ASP A 221 -10.88 14.92 10.83
CA ASP A 221 -11.01 16.12 10.02
C ASP A 221 -11.32 15.74 8.56
N ASP A 222 -11.28 16.72 7.65
CA ASP A 222 -11.58 16.53 6.23
C ASP A 222 -10.67 15.50 5.51
N GLU A 223 -9.51 15.14 6.08
CA GLU A 223 -8.48 14.29 5.48
C GLU A 223 -8.13 13.05 6.33
N ASN A 224 -8.28 13.11 7.65
CA ASN A 224 -7.83 12.09 8.60
C ASN A 224 -8.98 11.26 9.16
N ILE A 225 -8.78 9.94 9.17
CA ILE A 225 -9.72 8.95 9.67
C ILE A 225 -9.06 8.12 10.77
N LYS A 226 -9.81 7.80 11.82
CA LYS A 226 -9.38 6.88 12.88
C LYS A 226 -10.41 5.79 13.10
N TYR A 227 -9.97 4.54 13.11
CA TYR A 227 -10.81 3.43 13.56
C TYR A 227 -10.67 3.25 15.07
N ILE A 228 -11.80 3.15 15.78
CA ILE A 228 -11.85 2.86 17.21
C ILE A 228 -12.35 1.43 17.36
N ASN A 229 -11.49 0.55 17.87
CA ASN A 229 -11.85 -0.85 18.11
C ASN A 229 -12.89 -0.95 19.24
N CYS A 230 -13.70 -2.00 19.22
CA CYS A 230 -14.54 -2.33 20.36
C CYS A 230 -13.71 -2.60 21.62
N LEU A 231 -14.26 -2.29 22.80
CA LEU A 231 -13.62 -2.61 24.07
C LEU A 231 -13.71 -4.12 24.36
N GLU A 232 -12.56 -4.78 24.52
CA GLU A 232 -12.50 -6.21 24.85
C GLU A 232 -13.22 -6.48 26.19
N GLY A 233 -14.23 -7.37 26.16
CA GLY A 233 -14.94 -7.82 27.36
C GLY A 233 -16.35 -7.24 27.56
N GLU A 234 -16.77 -6.26 26.76
CA GLU A 234 -18.09 -5.61 26.91
C GLU A 234 -19.16 -6.13 25.94
N GLY A 235 -18.89 -7.24 25.22
CA GLY A 235 -19.84 -7.83 24.26
C GLY A 235 -19.96 -7.07 22.93
N GLY A 236 -19.18 -5.99 22.76
CA GLY A 236 -19.03 -5.26 21.50
C GLY A 236 -18.30 -6.09 20.43
N TYR A 237 -18.54 -5.74 19.17
CA TYR A 237 -17.83 -6.26 18.00
C TYR A 237 -17.52 -5.11 17.04
N ASP A 238 -16.54 -5.34 16.16
CA ASP A 238 -16.09 -4.39 15.16
C ASP A 238 -17.03 -4.36 13.95
N HIS A 239 -17.51 -3.17 13.57
CA HIS A 239 -18.31 -2.99 12.36
C HIS A 239 -17.44 -2.78 11.13
N TYR A 240 -17.83 -3.41 10.02
CA TYR A 240 -17.34 -3.05 8.70
C TYR A 240 -17.95 -1.72 8.26
N VAL A 241 -17.10 -0.71 8.06
CA VAL A 241 -17.53 0.62 7.66
C VAL A 241 -16.80 1.04 6.39
N ARG A 242 -17.51 1.70 5.47
CA ARG A 242 -16.93 2.31 4.27
C ARG A 242 -16.98 3.82 4.42
N ILE A 243 -15.90 4.48 4.04
CA ILE A 243 -15.86 5.94 3.89
C ILE A 243 -15.65 6.26 2.42
N ASN A 244 -16.44 7.21 1.90
CA ASN A 244 -16.32 7.69 0.53
C ASN A 244 -15.80 9.13 0.53
N ALA A 245 -15.05 9.49 -0.50
CA ALA A 245 -14.71 10.88 -0.77
C ALA A 245 -15.94 11.63 -1.34
N GLU A 246 -15.99 12.94 -1.11
CA GLU A 246 -17.06 13.84 -1.55
C GLU A 246 -17.17 13.90 -3.05
N ASN A 247 -16.05 14.14 -3.72
CA ASN A 247 -16.00 14.25 -5.17
C ASN A 247 -15.55 12.95 -5.80
N SER A 248 -16.26 12.56 -6.85
CA SER A 248 -15.94 11.42 -7.70
C SER A 248 -14.91 11.78 -8.78
N PHE A 249 -14.21 10.77 -9.28
CA PHE A 249 -13.40 10.91 -10.49
C PHE A 249 -14.31 10.81 -11.74
N LYS A 250 -14.40 11.92 -12.47
CA LYS A 250 -15.18 11.98 -13.71
C LYS A 250 -14.33 11.55 -14.90
N ASN A 251 -14.92 10.73 -15.77
CA ASN A 251 -14.27 10.36 -17.04
C ASN A 251 -14.03 11.64 -17.88
N PRO A 252 -12.79 11.91 -18.35
CA PRO A 252 -12.53 13.03 -19.23
C PRO A 252 -13.34 12.92 -20.54
N GLN A 253 -14.00 14.01 -20.95
CA GLN A 253 -14.91 14.02 -22.11
C GLN A 253 -14.19 13.90 -23.47
N SER A 254 -12.93 14.29 -23.54
CA SER A 254 -12.06 14.10 -24.71
C SER A 254 -10.61 14.28 -24.28
N CYS A 255 -9.82 13.20 -24.30
CA CYS A 255 -8.39 13.30 -23.99
C CYS A 255 -7.56 12.78 -25.17
N PHE A 256 -6.66 13.64 -25.67
CA PHE A 256 -5.64 13.23 -26.65
C PHE A 256 -4.47 12.51 -25.98
N ASN A 257 -4.37 12.61 -24.65
CA ASN A 257 -3.34 12.02 -23.80
C ASN A 257 -3.95 11.10 -22.74
N TYR A 258 -3.11 10.30 -22.10
CA TYR A 258 -3.50 9.58 -20.90
C TYR A 258 -3.91 10.56 -19.79
N SER A 259 -4.97 10.22 -19.07
CA SER A 259 -5.38 10.93 -17.85
C SER A 259 -5.22 10.00 -16.65
N LEU A 260 -4.69 10.53 -15.55
CA LEU A 260 -4.46 9.80 -14.30
C LEU A 260 -5.15 10.53 -13.16
N TYR A 261 -5.99 9.81 -12.42
CA TYR A 261 -6.38 10.19 -11.06
C TYR A 261 -5.61 9.33 -10.08
N TYR A 262 -5.03 9.94 -9.05
CA TYR A 262 -4.23 9.23 -8.06
C TYR A 262 -4.46 9.81 -6.67
N PHE A 263 -4.59 8.94 -5.69
CA PHE A 263 -4.64 9.30 -4.28
C PHE A 263 -3.79 8.33 -3.47
N GLU A 264 -3.37 8.76 -2.29
CA GLU A 264 -2.57 7.98 -1.35
C GLU A 264 -3.22 7.97 0.02
N VAL A 265 -3.04 6.86 0.74
CA VAL A 265 -3.51 6.66 2.11
C VAL A 265 -2.32 6.20 2.94
N LYS A 266 -1.93 7.03 3.91
CA LYS A 266 -0.92 6.67 4.91
C LYS A 266 -1.58 5.93 6.06
N CYS A 267 -1.04 4.76 6.41
CA CYS A 267 -1.60 3.90 7.43
C CYS A 267 -0.80 4.02 8.73
N ILE A 268 -1.47 4.28 9.85
CA ILE A 268 -0.84 4.40 11.17
C ILE A 268 -1.57 3.47 12.15
N PHE A 269 -0.83 2.63 12.87
CA PHE A 269 -1.38 1.70 13.85
C PHE A 269 -0.98 2.10 15.27
N GLU A 270 -1.97 2.24 16.15
CA GLU A 270 -1.77 2.50 17.58
C GLU A 270 -1.66 1.19 18.39
N ARG A 271 -2.04 0.05 17.80
CA ARG A 271 -2.03 -1.30 18.42
C ARG A 271 -1.62 -2.36 17.39
N ASP A 272 -1.65 -3.63 17.78
CA ASP A 272 -1.26 -4.76 16.93
C ASP A 272 -2.00 -4.79 15.58
N LYS A 273 -1.22 -4.66 14.51
CA LYS A 273 -1.69 -4.62 13.11
C LYS A 273 -2.45 -5.87 12.64
N TRP A 274 -2.27 -7.01 13.31
CA TRP A 274 -2.80 -8.31 12.88
C TRP A 274 -4.33 -8.39 12.94
N ALA A 275 -4.97 -7.55 13.75
CA ALA A 275 -6.43 -7.47 13.87
C ALA A 275 -7.10 -6.61 12.79
N VAL A 276 -6.33 -5.79 12.05
CA VAL A 276 -6.91 -4.80 11.14
C VAL A 276 -7.19 -5.41 9.76
N GLU A 277 -8.44 -5.30 9.31
CA GLU A 277 -8.84 -5.60 7.95
C GLU A 277 -9.24 -4.29 7.25
N MET A 278 -8.53 -3.93 6.19
CA MET A 278 -8.70 -2.65 5.51
C MET A 278 -8.68 -2.83 4.00
N TYR A 279 -9.53 -2.07 3.33
CA TYR A 279 -9.69 -2.08 1.88
C TYR A 279 -9.51 -0.67 1.33
N ILE A 280 -8.57 -0.50 0.41
CA ILE A 280 -8.29 0.80 -0.23
C ILE A 280 -8.57 0.67 -1.72
N GLY A 281 -9.31 1.61 -2.31
CA GLY A 281 -9.49 1.62 -3.77
C GLY A 281 -10.69 2.40 -4.24
N LEU A 282 -11.28 1.94 -5.34
CA LEU A 282 -12.30 2.66 -6.07
C LEU A 282 -13.60 1.87 -6.13
N LYS A 283 -14.70 2.60 -5.98
CA LYS A 283 -16.06 2.11 -6.18
C LYS A 283 -16.61 2.69 -7.46
N ASN A 284 -17.16 1.83 -8.32
CA ASN A 284 -17.98 2.25 -9.43
C ASN A 284 -19.40 2.57 -8.89
N CYS A 285 -19.78 3.84 -8.98
CA CYS A 285 -21.07 4.35 -8.55
C CYS A 285 -22.27 3.66 -9.20
N ASP A 286 -22.21 3.43 -10.51
CA ASP A 286 -23.32 2.90 -11.29
C ASP A 286 -23.64 1.42 -10.95
N THR A 287 -22.59 0.65 -10.71
CA THR A 287 -22.67 -0.81 -10.58
C THR A 287 -22.49 -1.29 -9.14
N ASN A 288 -22.17 -0.37 -8.23
CA ASN A 288 -21.82 -0.65 -6.84
C ASN A 288 -20.67 -1.69 -6.69
N LYS A 289 -19.83 -1.81 -7.72
CA LYS A 289 -18.66 -2.70 -7.74
C LYS A 289 -17.45 -1.98 -7.18
N ASN A 290 -16.64 -2.71 -6.44
CA ASN A 290 -15.41 -2.20 -5.85
C ASN A 290 -14.22 -2.90 -6.51
N ILE A 291 -13.17 -2.14 -6.76
CA ILE A 291 -11.84 -2.64 -7.08
C ILE A 291 -10.93 -2.08 -5.99
N VAL A 292 -10.54 -2.96 -5.07
CA VAL A 292 -9.83 -2.57 -3.85
C VAL A 292 -8.64 -3.49 -3.63
N ILE A 293 -7.62 -2.96 -2.97
CA ILE A 293 -6.54 -3.75 -2.39
C ILE A 293 -6.86 -4.03 -0.92
N ASN A 294 -6.63 -5.26 -0.49
CA ASN A 294 -6.52 -5.63 0.91
C ASN A 294 -5.03 -5.87 1.22
N PRO A 295 -4.34 -4.92 1.90
CA PRO A 295 -2.91 -5.06 2.19
C PRO A 295 -2.57 -6.26 3.07
N LYS A 296 -3.44 -6.61 4.03
CA LYS A 296 -3.22 -7.72 4.96
C LYS A 296 -3.14 -9.07 4.24
N TYR A 297 -3.99 -9.29 3.24
CA TYR A 297 -4.00 -10.53 2.46
C TYR A 297 -3.21 -10.43 1.16
N ALA A 298 -2.65 -9.26 0.85
CA ALA A 298 -1.91 -9.02 -0.37
C ALA A 298 -2.72 -9.42 -1.63
N ILE A 299 -3.98 -8.98 -1.70
CA ILE A 299 -4.88 -9.27 -2.82
C ILE A 299 -5.57 -8.02 -3.36
N ILE A 300 -5.77 -8.01 -4.67
CA ILE A 300 -6.73 -7.12 -5.34
C ILE A 300 -8.04 -7.87 -5.49
N GLU A 301 -9.10 -7.34 -4.89
CA GLU A 301 -10.44 -7.90 -4.96
C GLU A 301 -11.31 -7.13 -5.96
N ASN A 302 -12.05 -7.91 -6.76
CA ASN A 302 -13.24 -7.44 -7.47
C ASN A 302 -14.36 -8.45 -7.19
N LYS A 303 -15.52 -7.99 -6.73
CA LYS A 303 -16.67 -8.83 -6.35
C LYS A 303 -17.13 -9.87 -7.39
N LYS A 304 -16.67 -9.81 -8.65
CA LYS A 304 -17.02 -10.77 -9.71
C LYS A 304 -15.89 -11.70 -10.13
N ASP A 305 -14.64 -11.41 -9.78
CA ASP A 305 -13.47 -12.16 -10.23
C ASP A 305 -12.73 -12.76 -9.02
N ASN A 306 -11.95 -13.81 -9.26
CA ASN A 306 -11.06 -14.34 -8.23
C ASN A 306 -10.04 -13.28 -7.80
N PRO A 307 -9.75 -13.15 -6.49
CA PRO A 307 -8.74 -12.21 -6.02
C PRO A 307 -7.40 -12.49 -6.68
N SER A 308 -6.72 -11.42 -7.11
CA SER A 308 -5.38 -11.51 -7.68
C SER A 308 -4.36 -11.21 -6.60
N SER A 309 -3.40 -12.13 -6.37
CA SER A 309 -2.31 -11.89 -5.42
C SER A 309 -1.40 -10.78 -5.91
N VAL A 310 -0.88 -10.00 -4.96
CA VAL A 310 0.11 -8.94 -5.16
C VAL A 310 1.26 -9.13 -4.18
N SER A 311 2.42 -8.55 -4.48
CA SER A 311 3.56 -8.55 -3.56
C SER A 311 3.51 -7.30 -2.69
N THR A 312 3.02 -7.43 -1.46
CA THR A 312 2.92 -6.32 -0.50
C THR A 312 3.13 -6.84 0.92
N SER A 313 3.73 -6.02 1.78
CA SER A 313 3.67 -6.19 3.23
C SER A 313 2.75 -5.13 3.81
N PHE A 314 2.20 -5.37 5.00
CA PHE A 314 1.36 -4.40 5.68
C PHE A 314 2.02 -3.99 6.99
N ASP A 315 2.63 -2.81 6.99
CA ASP A 315 3.45 -2.28 8.07
C ASP A 315 3.04 -0.86 8.48
N ASN A 316 3.41 -0.47 9.70
CA ASN A 316 3.09 0.84 10.23
C ASN A 316 3.81 1.94 9.44
N ASN A 317 3.10 3.02 9.11
CA ASN A 317 3.53 4.10 8.22
C ASN A 317 3.60 3.78 6.73
N ASP A 318 3.13 2.61 6.29
CA ASP A 318 3.01 2.34 4.86
C ASP A 318 2.05 3.33 4.18
N ILE A 319 2.41 3.72 2.96
CA ILE A 319 1.60 4.56 2.09
C ILE A 319 1.10 3.72 0.93
N PHE A 320 -0.22 3.56 0.84
CA PHE A 320 -0.87 2.86 -0.26
C PHE A 320 -1.50 3.85 -1.23
N GLY A 321 -1.14 3.76 -2.50
CA GLY A 321 -1.73 4.57 -3.55
C GLY A 321 -2.68 3.78 -4.44
N CYS A 322 -3.64 4.48 -5.02
CA CYS A 322 -4.55 3.93 -6.01
C CYS A 322 -4.67 4.89 -7.19
N GLY A 323 -4.32 4.41 -8.38
CA GLY A 323 -4.34 5.17 -9.61
C GLY A 323 -5.37 4.67 -10.60
N LEU A 324 -6.21 5.56 -11.15
CA LEU A 324 -7.14 5.29 -12.23
C LEU A 324 -6.65 5.96 -13.51
N VAL A 325 -6.41 5.16 -14.54
CA VAL A 325 -5.87 5.62 -15.82
C VAL A 325 -6.92 5.50 -16.92
N TYR A 326 -7.14 6.61 -17.62
CA TYR A 326 -7.91 6.68 -18.85
C TYR A 326 -6.96 6.82 -20.06
N PRO A 327 -6.98 5.89 -21.03
CA PRO A 327 -6.22 6.04 -22.26
C PRO A 327 -6.81 7.14 -23.15
N PRO A 328 -6.01 7.67 -24.11
CA PRO A 328 -6.50 8.62 -25.11
C PRO A 328 -7.75 8.11 -25.83
N THR A 329 -8.70 8.99 -26.09
CA THR A 329 -9.99 8.63 -26.72
C THR A 329 -9.82 8.07 -28.14
N ASN A 330 -8.72 8.43 -28.82
CA ASN A 330 -8.39 7.93 -30.17
C ASN A 330 -7.72 6.54 -30.17
N MET A 331 -7.41 5.95 -29.01
CA MET A 331 -6.85 4.60 -28.88
C MET A 331 -7.92 3.58 -28.50
N SER A 332 -8.79 3.23 -29.45
CA SER A 332 -9.94 2.31 -29.24
C SER A 332 -9.56 0.91 -28.72
N ASN A 333 -8.29 0.52 -28.86
CA ASN A 333 -7.76 -0.78 -28.47
C ASN A 333 -7.28 -0.81 -27.00
N LYS A 334 -7.30 0.32 -26.29
CA LYS A 334 -6.83 0.42 -24.90
C LYS A 334 -8.00 0.66 -23.96
N PHE A 335 -7.98 -0.06 -22.84
CA PHE A 335 -9.00 0.02 -21.80
C PHE A 335 -8.52 0.87 -20.62
N PRO A 336 -9.42 1.59 -19.93
CA PRO A 336 -9.13 2.14 -18.62
C PRO A 336 -8.65 1.05 -17.66
N TYR A 337 -7.79 1.42 -16.72
CA TYR A 337 -7.29 0.48 -15.74
C TYR A 337 -7.00 1.15 -14.41
N ILE A 338 -7.01 0.34 -13.35
CA ILE A 338 -6.62 0.74 -12.01
C ILE A 338 -5.27 0.10 -11.71
N PHE A 339 -4.39 0.81 -11.02
CA PHE A 339 -3.19 0.24 -10.43
C PHE A 339 -3.07 0.65 -8.96
N PHE A 340 -2.30 -0.11 -8.22
CA PHE A 340 -2.02 0.14 -6.80
C PHE A 340 -0.54 0.29 -6.58
N THR A 341 -0.18 1.14 -5.62
CA THR A 341 1.21 1.35 -5.19
C THR A 341 1.35 1.12 -3.70
N GLN A 342 2.55 0.73 -3.26
CA GLN A 342 2.97 0.78 -1.86
C GLN A 342 4.30 1.54 -1.82
N ASN A 343 4.37 2.58 -1.00
CA ASN A 343 5.57 3.42 -0.82
C ASN A 343 6.15 3.91 -2.16
N GLY A 344 5.28 4.26 -3.10
CA GLY A 344 5.63 4.74 -4.45
C GLY A 344 5.88 3.65 -5.50
N GLU A 345 5.99 2.37 -5.11
CA GLU A 345 6.22 1.26 -6.06
C GLU A 345 4.91 0.59 -6.48
N GLN A 346 4.73 0.32 -7.77
CA GLN A 346 3.52 -0.34 -8.27
C GLN A 346 3.49 -1.82 -7.86
N ILE A 347 2.45 -2.22 -7.13
CA ILE A 347 2.28 -3.59 -6.60
C ILE A 347 1.23 -4.42 -7.34
N GLY A 348 0.37 -3.78 -8.14
CA GLY A 348 -0.62 -4.50 -8.93
C GLY A 348 -1.42 -3.63 -9.90
N LYS A 349 -2.13 -4.27 -10.83
CA LYS A 349 -2.90 -3.62 -11.89
C LYS A 349 -4.15 -4.44 -12.23
N TYR A 350 -5.27 -3.74 -12.45
CA TYR A 350 -6.55 -4.31 -12.84
C TYR A 350 -7.10 -3.60 -14.09
N LEU A 351 -7.34 -4.36 -15.18
CA LEU A 351 -7.91 -3.83 -16.42
C LEU A 351 -9.44 -3.74 -16.34
N ILE A 352 -10.01 -2.59 -16.69
CA ILE A 352 -11.45 -2.40 -16.70
C ILE A 352 -12.00 -2.78 -18.09
N LYS A 353 -12.45 -4.02 -18.25
CA LYS A 353 -13.05 -4.51 -19.51
C LYS A 353 -14.41 -3.82 -19.75
N ILE A 354 -14.62 -3.27 -20.96
CA ILE A 354 -15.83 -2.50 -21.32
C ILE A 354 -17.11 -3.34 -21.22
N GLY A 355 -18.15 -2.68 -20.69
CA GLY A 355 -19.47 -3.19 -20.33
C GLY A 355 -20.12 -2.40 -19.18
N LEU A 356 -19.36 -1.50 -18.54
CA LEU A 356 -19.83 -0.64 -17.45
C LEU A 356 -19.51 0.81 -17.83
N PRO A 357 -20.48 1.64 -18.21
CA PRO A 357 -20.24 3.08 -18.26
C PRO A 357 -19.79 3.53 -16.87
N PHE A 358 -18.79 4.41 -16.81
CA PHE A 358 -18.51 5.24 -15.64
C PHE A 358 -19.20 6.57 -15.93
N ARG A 359 -20.41 6.75 -15.42
CA ARG A 359 -21.09 8.05 -15.42
C ARG A 359 -21.42 8.43 -13.98
N LYS A 360 -21.65 9.73 -13.78
CA LYS A 360 -21.81 10.46 -12.50
C LYS A 360 -22.63 9.66 -11.45
N CYS A 361 -22.31 9.47 -10.17
CA CYS A 361 -21.20 9.87 -9.29
C CYS A 361 -20.69 11.29 -9.52
#